data_AF-A0A9D2LPN2-F1
#
_entry.id   AF-A0A9D2LPN2-F1
#
_cell.length_a   1.000
_cell.length_b   1.000
_cell.length_c   1.000
_cell.angle_alpha   90.00
_cell.angle_beta   90.00
_cell.angle_gamma   90.00
#
_symmetry.space_group_name_H-M   'P 1'
#
loop_
_entity.id
_entity.type
_entity.pdbx_description
1 polymer ?
#
loop_
_entity_poly.entity_id
_entity_poly.type
_entity_poly.pdbx_seq_one_letter_code
_entity_poly.pdbx_strand_id
1 'polypeptide(L)'
;MREKIHKAEGHMLEIRKIDAESLRKLCVARRWYTRGDNAAYNHLLNDLAEGKENITTDDIVEIALDIMKHSNTGQELTSICFDVARIAVSFFEEV
;
A
#
# COMPACT_ATOMS: atom_id res chain seq x y z
N MET A 1 18.54 47.39 2.53
CA MET A 1 18.34 46.47 1.38
C MET A 1 17.86 45.15 1.98
N ARG A 2 16.60 44.76 1.77
CA ARG A 2 16.07 43.45 2.23
C ARG A 2 16.09 42.51 1.03
N GLU A 3 16.90 41.47 1.09
CA GLU A 3 16.87 40.39 0.11
C GLU A 3 15.50 39.72 0.17
N LYS A 4 14.78 39.76 -0.96
CA LYS A 4 13.59 38.95 -1.16
C LYS A 4 14.08 37.53 -1.43
N ILE A 5 14.05 36.68 -0.41
CA ILE A 5 14.13 35.23 -0.61
C ILE A 5 12.90 34.85 -1.44
N HIS A 6 13.09 34.60 -2.73
CA HIS A 6 12.08 33.89 -3.53
C HIS A 6 12.04 32.47 -2.96
N LYS A 7 10.95 32.11 -2.27
CA LYS A 7 10.61 30.70 -2.13
C LYS A 7 10.30 30.19 -3.53
N ALA A 8 11.04 29.22 -4.01
CA ALA A 8 10.56 28.38 -5.10
C ALA A 8 9.28 27.70 -4.59
N GLU A 9 8.14 28.03 -5.17
CA GLU A 9 6.90 27.31 -4.94
C GLU A 9 6.98 26.03 -5.76
N GLY A 10 7.69 25.02 -5.24
CA GLY A 10 7.78 23.70 -5.87
C GLY A 10 6.43 23.01 -5.78
N HIS A 11 5.81 22.74 -6.93
CA HIS A 11 4.66 21.85 -7.00
C HIS A 11 5.16 20.42 -6.85
N MET A 12 4.70 19.71 -5.83
CA MET A 12 5.13 18.35 -5.51
C MET A 12 3.99 17.37 -5.75
N LEU A 13 4.29 16.26 -6.41
CA LEU A 13 3.40 15.10 -6.54
C LEU A 13 3.88 13.99 -5.59
N GLU A 14 3.01 13.50 -4.70
CA GLU A 14 3.26 12.29 -3.92
C GLU A 14 2.83 11.06 -4.74
N ILE A 15 3.74 10.08 -4.86
CA ILE A 15 3.47 8.77 -5.45
C ILE A 15 3.70 7.72 -4.37
N ARG A 16 2.67 6.94 -4.06
CA ARG A 16 2.72 5.84 -3.09
C ARG A 16 2.78 4.49 -3.80
N LYS A 17 3.66 3.61 -3.34
CA LYS A 17 3.84 2.25 -3.88
C LYS A 17 3.83 1.22 -2.76
N ILE A 18 3.38 0.01 -3.08
CA ILE A 18 3.55 -1.19 -2.26
C ILE A 18 4.16 -2.25 -3.16
N ASP A 19 5.36 -2.73 -2.83
CA ASP A 19 5.98 -3.82 -3.57
C ASP A 19 5.41 -5.18 -3.15
N ALA A 20 5.30 -6.10 -4.11
CA ALA A 20 4.74 -7.43 -3.90
C ALA A 20 5.50 -8.22 -2.80
N GLU A 21 6.82 -8.06 -2.70
CA GLU A 21 7.62 -8.79 -1.73
C GLU A 21 7.37 -8.31 -0.29
N SER A 22 7.22 -7.01 -0.07
CA SER A 22 6.84 -6.44 1.22
C SER A 22 5.43 -6.88 1.64
N LEU A 23 4.48 -6.90 0.70
CA LEU A 23 3.12 -7.39 0.97
C LEU A 23 3.11 -8.90 1.28
N ARG A 24 3.91 -9.69 0.56
CA ARG A 24 4.10 -11.12 0.83
C ARG A 24 4.71 -11.35 2.21
N LYS A 25 5.76 -10.62 2.57
CA LYS A 25 6.40 -10.69 3.89
C LYS A 25 5.42 -10.32 5.00
N LEU A 26 4.59 -9.29 4.79
CA LEU A 26 3.55 -8.90 5.74
C LEU A 26 2.54 -10.04 5.95
N CYS A 27 2.03 -10.64 4.86
CA CYS A 27 1.09 -11.75 4.96
C CYS A 27 1.68 -12.95 5.73
N VAL A 28 2.94 -13.31 5.46
CA VAL A 28 3.65 -14.37 6.18
C VAL A 28 3.81 -14.02 7.66
N ALA A 29 4.26 -12.81 7.98
CA ALA A 29 4.48 -12.37 9.36
C ALA A 29 3.20 -12.35 10.19
N ARG A 30 2.07 -12.01 9.57
CA ARG A 30 0.75 -11.95 10.21
C ARG A 30 -0.02 -13.28 10.15
N ARG A 31 0.49 -14.29 9.45
CA ARG A 31 -0.24 -15.55 9.14
C ARG A 31 -1.57 -15.28 8.43
N TRP A 32 -1.58 -14.29 7.55
CA TRP A 32 -2.71 -13.98 6.69
C TRP A 32 -2.68 -14.79 5.41
N TYR A 33 -3.78 -14.68 4.65
CA TYR A 33 -3.97 -15.30 3.34
C TYR A 33 -3.93 -16.84 3.34
N THR A 34 -4.19 -17.47 4.48
CA THR A 34 -4.11 -18.93 4.67
C THR A 34 -5.20 -19.73 3.96
N ARG A 35 -6.21 -19.07 3.39
CA ARG A 35 -7.30 -19.69 2.63
C ARG A 35 -7.27 -19.35 1.14
N GLY A 36 -6.33 -18.50 0.72
CA GLY A 36 -6.16 -18.15 -0.69
C GLY A 36 -5.43 -19.25 -1.45
N ASP A 37 -5.78 -19.42 -2.72
CA ASP A 37 -4.98 -20.21 -3.65
C ASP A 37 -3.90 -19.34 -4.32
N ASN A 38 -3.07 -19.95 -5.16
CA ASN A 38 -2.00 -19.24 -5.85
C ASN A 38 -2.52 -18.14 -6.80
N ALA A 39 -3.71 -18.30 -7.37
CA ALA A 39 -4.28 -17.33 -8.30
C ALA A 39 -4.77 -16.09 -7.54
N ALA A 40 -5.51 -16.28 -6.45
CA ALA A 40 -5.91 -15.21 -5.54
C ALA A 40 -4.69 -14.48 -4.97
N TYR A 41 -3.65 -15.22 -4.56
CA TYR A 41 -2.47 -14.60 -4.01
C TYR A 41 -1.66 -13.82 -5.05
N ASN A 42 -1.57 -14.31 -6.30
CA ASN A 42 -0.99 -13.54 -7.39
C ASN A 42 -1.80 -12.26 -7.70
N HIS A 43 -3.13 -12.34 -7.62
CA HIS A 43 -4.00 -11.17 -7.78
C HIS A 43 -3.73 -10.12 -6.69
N LEU A 44 -3.66 -10.54 -5.42
CA LEU A 44 -3.31 -9.64 -4.30
C LEU A 44 -1.97 -8.93 -4.56
N LEU A 45 -0.94 -9.70 -4.91
CA LEU A 45 0.43 -9.19 -5.00
C LEU A 45 0.66 -8.29 -6.22
N ASN A 46 0.09 -8.64 -7.37
CA ASN A 46 0.38 -7.96 -8.63
C ASN A 46 -0.72 -6.99 -9.04
N ASP A 47 -1.99 -7.42 -9.05
CA ASP A 47 -3.08 -6.61 -9.59
C ASP A 47 -3.51 -5.50 -8.62
N LEU A 48 -3.55 -5.82 -7.33
CA LEU A 48 -3.99 -4.88 -6.29
C LEU A 48 -2.85 -4.04 -5.71
N ALA A 49 -1.60 -4.50 -5.79
CA ALA A 49 -0.44 -3.81 -5.21
C ALA A 49 0.59 -3.38 -6.27
N GLU A 50 1.52 -4.26 -6.68
CA GLU A 50 2.70 -3.89 -7.46
C GLU A 50 2.37 -3.22 -8.81
N GLY A 51 1.27 -3.62 -9.44
CA GLY A 51 0.80 -3.09 -10.73
C GLY A 51 0.18 -1.70 -10.67
N LYS A 52 -0.08 -1.13 -9.49
CA LYS A 52 -0.71 0.19 -9.36
C LYS A 52 0.31 1.32 -9.52
N GLU A 53 0.00 2.31 -10.34
CA GLU A 53 0.85 3.49 -10.54
C GLU A 53 0.96 4.35 -9.27
N ASN A 54 -0.14 4.55 -8.56
CA ASN A 54 -0.18 5.27 -7.28
C ASN A 54 -1.23 4.63 -6.37
N ILE A 55 -0.81 4.16 -5.20
CA ILE A 55 -1.69 3.54 -4.20
C ILE A 55 -2.49 4.61 -3.48
N THR A 56 -3.80 4.58 -3.66
CA THR A 56 -4.75 5.42 -2.95
C THR A 56 -5.18 4.79 -1.61
N THR A 57 -5.94 5.55 -0.81
CA THR A 57 -6.59 4.99 0.39
C THR A 57 -7.58 3.88 0.03
N ASP A 58 -8.29 4.00 -1.08
CA ASP A 58 -9.27 2.98 -1.51
C ASP A 58 -8.56 1.68 -1.94
N ASP A 59 -7.40 1.77 -2.60
CA ASP A 59 -6.58 0.59 -2.93
C ASP A 59 -6.09 -0.12 -1.65
N ILE A 60 -5.71 0.63 -0.59
CA ILE A 60 -5.35 0.04 0.70
C ILE A 60 -6.53 -0.72 1.32
N VAL A 61 -7.74 -0.15 1.23
CA VAL A 61 -8.96 -0.81 1.72
C VAL A 61 -9.25 -2.07 0.90
N GLU A 62 -9.09 -2.01 -0.43
CA GLU A 62 -9.27 -3.16 -1.32
C GLU A 62 -8.30 -4.31 -0.99
N ILE A 63 -7.01 -4.01 -0.86
CA ILE A 63 -5.98 -4.97 -0.42
C ILE A 63 -6.34 -5.57 0.93
N ALA A 64 -6.76 -4.75 1.90
CA ALA A 64 -7.10 -5.22 3.24
C ALA A 64 -8.36 -6.11 3.26
N LEU A 65 -9.38 -5.78 2.46
CA LEU A 65 -10.57 -6.61 2.29
C LEU A 65 -10.24 -7.96 1.65
N ASP A 66 -9.37 -7.98 0.63
CA ASP A 66 -8.96 -9.21 -0.02
C ASP A 66 -8.12 -10.10 0.91
N ILE A 67 -7.21 -9.51 1.70
CA ILE A 67 -6.51 -10.20 2.78
C ILE A 67 -7.50 -10.80 3.79
N MET A 68 -8.48 -10.00 4.25
CA MET A 68 -9.45 -10.45 5.26
C MET A 68 -10.30 -11.61 4.73
N LYS A 69 -10.75 -11.52 3.47
CA LYS A 69 -11.51 -12.57 2.78
C LYS A 69 -10.77 -13.91 2.74
N HIS A 70 -9.46 -13.88 2.53
CA HIS A 70 -8.62 -15.07 2.40
C HIS A 70 -7.85 -15.43 3.68
N SER A 71 -8.17 -14.82 4.82
CA SER A 71 -7.53 -15.09 6.10
C SER A 71 -8.49 -15.73 7.10
N ASN A 72 -7.95 -16.52 8.02
CA ASN A 72 -8.65 -16.85 9.27
C ASN A 72 -8.14 -15.91 10.36
N THR A 73 -8.74 -14.72 10.47
CA THR A 73 -8.32 -13.67 11.40
C THR A 73 -9.51 -13.07 12.12
N GLY A 74 -9.31 -12.66 13.38
CA GLY A 74 -10.27 -11.87 14.16
C GLY A 74 -9.92 -10.38 14.17
N GLN A 75 -9.01 -9.93 13.30
CA GLN A 75 -8.63 -8.53 13.22
C GLN A 75 -9.66 -7.72 12.44
N GLU A 76 -9.95 -6.53 12.94
CA GLU A 76 -10.79 -5.56 12.26
C GLU A 76 -10.14 -5.04 10.98
N LEU A 77 -10.96 -4.69 9.98
CA LEU A 77 -10.50 -4.16 8.69
C LEU A 77 -9.52 -2.99 8.86
N THR A 78 -9.81 -2.07 9.78
CA THR A 78 -8.96 -0.90 10.07
C THR A 78 -7.56 -1.29 10.55
N SER A 79 -7.42 -2.41 11.28
CA SER A 79 -6.12 -2.92 11.73
C SER A 79 -5.31 -3.49 10.57
N ILE A 80 -5.98 -4.16 9.62
CA ILE A 80 -5.34 -4.67 8.40
C ILE A 80 -4.93 -3.49 7.50
N CYS A 81 -5.81 -2.51 7.30
CA CYS A 81 -5.49 -1.28 6.57
C CYS A 81 -4.27 -0.57 7.15
N PHE A 82 -4.17 -0.46 8.49
CA PHE A 82 -3.01 0.14 9.14
C PHE A 82 -1.71 -0.59 8.78
N ASP A 83 -1.71 -1.92 8.85
CA ASP A 83 -0.53 -2.72 8.52
C ASP A 83 -0.14 -2.65 7.05
N VAL A 84 -1.12 -2.64 6.14
CA VAL A 84 -0.90 -2.47 4.69
C VAL A 84 -0.36 -1.07 4.40
N ALA A 85 -0.96 -0.03 4.97
CA ALA A 85 -0.49 1.35 4.80
C ALA A 85 0.96 1.53 5.30
N ARG A 86 1.33 0.84 6.39
CA ARG A 86 2.66 0.94 7.01
C ARG A 86 3.79 0.37 6.14
N ILE A 87 3.50 -0.52 5.21
CA ILE A 87 4.51 -1.05 4.28
C ILE A 87 4.62 -0.25 2.98
N ALA A 88 3.74 0.74 2.77
CA ALA A 88 3.80 1.58 1.60
C ALA A 88 5.01 2.53 1.65
N VAL A 89 5.59 2.80 0.48
CA VAL A 89 6.69 3.73 0.29
C VAL A 89 6.17 4.91 -0.52
N SER A 90 6.38 6.13 -0.02
CA SER A 90 6.05 7.37 -0.72
C SER A 90 7.30 7.99 -1.36
N PHE A 91 7.16 8.40 -2.61
CA PHE A 91 8.11 9.19 -3.39
C PHE A 91 7.50 10.57 -3.66
N PHE A 92 8.36 11.57 -3.85
CA PHE A 92 7.93 12.93 -4.17
C PHE A 92 8.68 13.42 -5.40
N GLU A 93 7.93 13.89 -6.39
CA GLU A 93 8.45 14.40 -7.66
C GLU A 93 8.06 15.87 -7.82
N GLU A 94 8.97 16.71 -8.33
CA GLU A 94 8.69 18.10 -8.71
C GLU A 94 8.03 18.12 -10.10
N VAL A 95 6.94 18.88 -10.25
CA VAL A 95 6.13 18.96 -11.48
C VAL A 95 5.98 20.39 -12.02
#